data_AF-A0AAW1TKR2-F1
#
_entry.id   AF-A0AAW1TKR2-F1
#
_cell.length_a   1.000
_cell.length_b   1.000
_cell.length_c   1.000
_cell.angle_alpha   90.00
_cell.angle_beta   90.00
_cell.angle_gamma   90.00
#
_symmetry.space_group_name_H-M   'P 1'
#
loop_
_entity.id
_entity.type
_entity.pdbx_description
1 polymer ?
#
loop_
_entity_poly.entity_id
_entity_poly.type
_entity_poly.pdbx_seq_one_letter_code
_entity_poly.pdbx_strand_id
1 'polypeptide(L)'
;MMPQVVKNASNFMAGNARALAALSWVGYSSSYFGNLLLLAYFVTKQEREAALIQAIGVASNTAVLAQIWAAGYMPGTAFGAVILLSSAALVITGLKVTGKLEAGRKRGKIWTAWHQALGLIGVALLPQAIWATFSSTITPLPACIAGATGAAFLALDRSGQLPPAMRGHWASVPGWTATLLFMFQPLAQAVSNFSGTADLAGLSVGSLLLAMTGNGLMVPRALAMRDAVWLTGSTWGTLLTWTQLLSLFVSFTPSGGRYFPGWIFAVTSILLAGYLAVIAFKDAEARRPSMTTSSL
;
A
#
# COMPACT_ATOMS: atom_id res chain seq x y z
N MET A 1 -9.77 -5.61 -0.24
CA MET A 1 -9.79 -5.61 -1.72
C MET A 1 -10.85 -6.51 -2.34
N MET A 2 -11.27 -7.62 -1.70
CA MET A 2 -12.31 -8.51 -2.26
C MET A 2 -13.62 -7.80 -2.67
N PRO A 3 -14.19 -6.84 -1.89
CA PRO A 3 -15.39 -6.12 -2.34
C PRO A 3 -15.16 -5.25 -3.58
N GLN A 4 -13.91 -4.84 -3.86
CA GLN A 4 -13.59 -4.12 -5.10
C GLN A 4 -13.52 -5.08 -6.29
N VAL A 5 -12.89 -6.25 -6.12
CA VAL A 5 -12.82 -7.28 -7.17
C VAL A 5 -14.22 -7.70 -7.61
N VAL A 6 -15.11 -7.94 -6.65
CA VAL A 6 -16.51 -8.30 -6.90
C VAL A 6 -17.24 -7.15 -7.61
N LYS A 7 -17.10 -5.92 -7.12
CA LYS A 7 -17.75 -4.75 -7.75
C LYS A 7 -17.30 -4.53 -9.19
N ASN A 8 -16.00 -4.69 -9.47
CA ASN A 8 -15.46 -4.60 -10.81
C ASN A 8 -16.01 -5.69 -11.73
N ALA A 9 -16.12 -6.93 -11.24
CA ALA A 9 -16.72 -8.03 -12.00
C ALA A 9 -18.19 -7.73 -12.34
N SER A 10 -18.96 -7.23 -11.37
CA SER A 10 -20.35 -6.81 -11.60
C SER A 10 -20.45 -5.68 -12.64
N ASN A 11 -19.54 -4.69 -12.59
CA ASN A 11 -19.48 -3.63 -13.59
C ASN A 11 -19.18 -4.16 -14.99
N PHE A 12 -18.27 -5.12 -15.14
CA PHE A 12 -18.03 -5.79 -16.42
C PHE A 12 -19.26 -6.54 -16.94
N MET A 13 -19.91 -7.33 -16.09
CA MET A 13 -21.13 -8.07 -16.45
C MET A 13 -22.26 -7.14 -16.88
N ALA A 14 -22.34 -5.94 -16.30
CA ALA A 14 -23.31 -4.92 -16.66
C ALA A 14 -22.90 -4.05 -17.88
N GLY A 15 -21.77 -4.34 -18.53
CA GLY A 15 -21.25 -3.52 -19.63
C GLY A 15 -20.72 -2.14 -19.22
N ASN A 16 -20.56 -1.89 -17.93
CA ASN A 16 -20.12 -0.61 -17.37
C ASN A 16 -18.62 -0.61 -17.02
N ALA A 17 -17.78 -0.98 -17.99
CA ALA A 17 -16.32 -0.95 -17.80
C ALA A 17 -15.81 0.46 -17.44
N ARG A 18 -16.53 1.50 -17.88
CA ARG A 18 -16.20 2.90 -17.60
C ARG A 18 -16.10 3.23 -16.12
N ALA A 19 -16.88 2.55 -15.27
CA ALA A 19 -16.79 2.72 -13.83
C ALA A 19 -15.36 2.49 -13.28
N LEU A 20 -14.53 1.67 -13.94
CA LEU A 20 -13.16 1.41 -13.51
C LEU A 20 -12.22 2.60 -13.74
N ALA A 21 -12.63 3.62 -14.49
CA ALA A 21 -11.88 4.88 -14.65
C ALA A 21 -11.62 5.58 -13.31
N ALA A 22 -12.50 5.38 -12.32
CA ALA A 22 -12.31 5.94 -10.98
C ALA A 22 -11.23 5.23 -10.15
N LEU A 23 -10.70 4.10 -10.60
CA LEU A 23 -9.68 3.37 -9.87
C LEU A 23 -8.29 3.90 -10.25
N SER A 24 -7.55 4.35 -9.23
CA SER A 24 -6.16 4.79 -9.43
C SER A 24 -5.27 3.56 -9.63
N TRP A 25 -4.94 3.22 -10.87
CA TRP A 25 -4.01 2.12 -11.17
C TRP A 25 -2.63 2.38 -10.55
N VAL A 26 -2.22 3.64 -10.38
CA VAL A 26 -0.99 4.04 -9.66
C VAL A 26 -1.09 3.70 -8.17
N GLY A 27 -2.25 3.96 -7.55
CA GLY A 27 -2.51 3.58 -6.16
C GLY A 27 -2.48 2.07 -5.96
N TYR A 28 -3.20 1.31 -6.79
CA TYR A 28 -3.19 -0.16 -6.74
C TYR A 28 -1.80 -0.75 -7.03
N SER A 29 -1.04 -0.13 -7.94
CA SER A 29 0.36 -0.52 -8.19
C SER A 29 1.23 -0.28 -6.95
N SER A 30 1.10 0.87 -6.29
CA SER A 30 1.83 1.16 -5.05
C SER A 30 1.55 0.11 -3.97
N SER A 31 0.28 -0.26 -3.74
CA SER A 31 -0.06 -1.33 -2.80
C SER A 31 0.48 -2.70 -3.24
N TYR A 32 0.38 -3.03 -4.53
CA TYR A 32 0.96 -4.25 -5.10
C TYR A 32 2.46 -4.37 -4.77
N PHE A 33 3.23 -3.32 -5.07
CA PHE A 33 4.68 -3.31 -4.84
C PHE A 33 5.02 -3.32 -3.35
N GLY A 34 4.26 -2.61 -2.52
CA GLY A 34 4.38 -2.69 -1.06
C GLY A 34 4.23 -4.12 -0.55
N ASN A 35 3.18 -4.82 -0.98
CA ASN A 35 2.95 -6.23 -0.61
C ASN A 35 4.08 -7.13 -1.12
N LEU A 36 4.58 -6.90 -2.33
CA LEU A 36 5.67 -7.69 -2.92
C LEU A 36 6.99 -7.55 -2.14
N LEU A 37 7.33 -6.32 -1.74
CA LEU A 37 8.51 -6.03 -0.90
C LEU A 37 8.39 -6.68 0.47
N LEU A 38 7.24 -6.53 1.14
CA LEU A 38 7.01 -7.14 2.45
C LEU A 38 6.96 -8.68 2.38
N LEU A 39 6.43 -9.26 1.30
CA LEU A 39 6.45 -10.70 1.09
C LEU A 39 7.89 -11.24 1.13
N ALA A 40 8.78 -10.64 0.34
CA ALA A 40 10.19 -11.04 0.33
C ALA A 40 10.88 -10.82 1.70
N TYR A 41 10.53 -9.73 2.38
CA TYR A 41 11.02 -9.44 3.72
C TYR A 41 10.59 -10.50 4.75
N PHE A 42 9.29 -10.79 4.88
CA PHE A 42 8.76 -11.74 5.86
C PHE A 42 9.18 -13.18 5.58
N VAL A 43 9.33 -13.56 4.30
CA VAL A 43 9.91 -14.85 3.93
C VAL A 43 11.35 -14.98 4.40
N THR A 44 12.14 -13.90 4.32
CA THR A 44 13.51 -13.87 4.86
C THR A 44 13.51 -13.99 6.39
N LYS A 45 12.53 -13.39 7.06
CA LYS A 45 12.34 -13.46 8.52
C LYS A 45 11.66 -14.74 9.01
N GLN A 46 11.26 -15.63 8.10
CA GLN A 46 10.52 -16.86 8.39
C GLN A 46 9.16 -16.64 9.08
N GLU A 47 8.56 -15.46 8.90
CA GLU A 47 7.24 -15.11 9.44
C GLU A 47 6.13 -15.55 8.46
N ARG A 48 5.70 -16.81 8.57
CA ARG A 48 4.79 -17.44 7.61
C ARG A 48 3.43 -16.74 7.50
N GLU A 49 2.83 -16.37 8.63
CA GLU A 49 1.51 -15.72 8.65
C GLU A 49 1.56 -14.34 7.98
N ALA A 50 2.58 -13.55 8.31
CA ALA A 50 2.79 -12.24 7.69
C ALA A 50 3.04 -12.38 6.19
N ALA A 51 3.89 -13.33 5.78
CA ALA A 51 4.15 -13.64 4.37
C ALA A 51 2.86 -14.05 3.63
N LEU A 52 2.00 -14.88 4.24
CA LEU A 52 0.74 -15.30 3.64
C LEU A 52 -0.19 -14.11 3.39
N ILE A 53 -0.31 -13.19 4.36
CA ILE A 53 -1.11 -11.97 4.21
C ILE A 53 -0.58 -11.12 3.04
N GLN A 54 0.73 -10.97 2.91
CA GLN A 54 1.33 -10.23 1.80
C GLN A 54 1.09 -10.92 0.46
N ALA A 55 1.17 -12.26 0.40
CA ALA A 55 0.87 -13.01 -0.82
C ALA A 55 -0.59 -12.83 -1.27
N ILE A 56 -1.54 -12.86 -0.33
CA ILE A 56 -2.95 -12.54 -0.61
C ILE A 56 -3.09 -11.10 -1.11
N GLY A 57 -2.33 -10.16 -0.54
CA GLY A 57 -2.26 -8.77 -0.98
C GLY A 57 -1.74 -8.61 -2.40
N VAL A 58 -0.66 -9.31 -2.76
CA VAL A 58 -0.10 -9.36 -4.13
C VAL A 58 -1.15 -9.91 -5.10
N ALA A 59 -1.79 -11.03 -4.77
CA ALA A 59 -2.78 -11.66 -5.63
C ALA A 59 -4.02 -10.77 -5.82
N SER A 60 -4.54 -10.19 -4.74
CA SER A 60 -5.71 -9.32 -4.78
C SER A 60 -5.47 -8.04 -5.58
N ASN A 61 -4.32 -7.39 -5.41
CA ASN A 61 -3.98 -6.21 -6.20
C ASN A 61 -3.73 -6.58 -7.66
N THR A 62 -3.10 -7.73 -7.95
CA THR A 62 -2.94 -8.22 -9.33
C THR A 62 -4.29 -8.39 -10.01
N ALA A 63 -5.28 -8.96 -9.32
CA ALA A 63 -6.64 -9.12 -9.85
C ALA A 63 -7.31 -7.78 -10.17
N VAL A 64 -7.22 -6.80 -9.27
CA VAL A 64 -7.78 -5.46 -9.52
C VAL A 64 -7.04 -4.76 -10.67
N LEU A 65 -5.71 -4.83 -10.73
CA LEU A 65 -4.93 -4.25 -11.81
C LEU A 65 -5.25 -4.90 -13.17
N ALA A 66 -5.47 -6.21 -13.20
CA ALA A 66 -5.93 -6.91 -14.39
C ALA A 66 -7.31 -6.41 -14.86
N GLN A 67 -8.22 -6.16 -13.92
CA GLN A 67 -9.54 -5.58 -14.23
C GLN A 67 -9.41 -4.15 -14.78
N ILE A 68 -8.55 -3.30 -14.19
CA ILE A 68 -8.33 -1.93 -14.67
C ILE A 68 -7.69 -1.92 -16.08
N TRP A 69 -6.72 -2.80 -16.32
CA TRP A 69 -6.11 -2.99 -17.63
C TRP A 69 -7.11 -3.50 -18.67
N ALA A 70 -7.92 -4.50 -18.33
CA ALA A 70 -8.95 -5.02 -19.22
C ALA A 70 -10.02 -3.98 -19.59
N ALA A 71 -10.26 -3.00 -18.71
CA ALA A 71 -11.13 -1.85 -19.00
C ALA A 71 -10.44 -0.72 -19.79
N GLY A 72 -9.15 -0.83 -20.10
CA GLY A 72 -8.40 0.14 -20.89
C GLY A 72 -7.80 1.32 -20.12
N TYR A 73 -7.83 1.30 -18.78
CA TYR A 73 -7.40 2.42 -17.93
C TYR A 73 -5.98 2.28 -17.37
N MET A 74 -5.27 1.21 -17.70
CA MET A 74 -3.87 0.98 -17.32
C MET A 74 -3.02 0.73 -18.57
N PRO A 75 -1.83 1.37 -18.70
CA PRO A 75 -0.93 1.09 -19.81
C PRO A 75 -0.51 -0.39 -19.85
N GLY A 76 -0.55 -1.01 -21.05
CA GLY A 76 -0.20 -2.42 -21.22
C GLY A 76 1.23 -2.77 -20.82
N THR A 77 2.18 -1.84 -21.00
CA THR A 77 3.58 -2.00 -20.55
C THR A 77 3.68 -2.10 -19.03
N ALA A 78 2.93 -1.27 -18.30
CA ALA A 78 2.89 -1.32 -16.84
C ALA A 78 2.23 -2.63 -16.36
N PHE A 79 1.15 -3.07 -17.00
CA PHE A 79 0.49 -4.31 -16.63
C PHE A 79 1.36 -5.55 -16.91
N GLY A 80 2.05 -5.57 -18.06
CA GLY A 80 3.02 -6.62 -18.39
C GLY A 80 4.12 -6.75 -17.33
N ALA A 81 4.62 -5.62 -16.80
CA ALA A 81 5.58 -5.62 -15.71
C ALA A 81 5.01 -6.22 -14.41
N VAL A 82 3.76 -5.90 -14.06
CA VAL A 82 3.07 -6.49 -12.90
C VAL A 82 2.94 -8.01 -13.06
N ILE A 83 2.53 -8.51 -14.22
CA ILE A 83 2.41 -9.96 -14.45
C ILE A 83 3.77 -10.66 -14.39
N LEU A 84 4.81 -10.07 -15.00
CA LEU A 84 6.16 -10.60 -14.94
C LEU A 84 6.65 -10.71 -13.49
N LEU A 85 6.49 -9.64 -12.71
CA LEU A 85 6.91 -9.60 -11.32
C LEU A 85 6.10 -10.52 -10.43
N SER A 86 4.78 -10.61 -10.61
CA SER A 86 3.91 -11.53 -9.86
C SER A 86 4.31 -12.98 -10.12
N SER A 87 4.60 -13.31 -11.39
CA SER A 87 5.05 -14.65 -11.78
C SER A 87 6.42 -14.96 -11.19
N ALA A 88 7.37 -14.03 -11.30
CA ALA A 88 8.69 -14.18 -10.70
C ALA A 88 8.61 -14.31 -9.17
N ALA A 89 7.76 -13.52 -8.51
CA ALA A 89 7.52 -13.57 -7.08
C ALA A 89 6.96 -14.92 -6.65
N LEU A 90 5.95 -15.43 -7.35
CA LEU A 90 5.36 -16.73 -7.07
C LEU A 90 6.40 -17.85 -7.16
N VAL A 91 7.18 -17.87 -8.24
CA VAL A 91 8.20 -18.90 -8.47
C VAL A 91 9.34 -18.77 -7.46
N ILE A 92 9.97 -17.61 -7.34
CA ILE A 92 11.17 -17.43 -6.50
C ILE A 92 10.81 -17.55 -5.03
N THR A 93 9.70 -16.96 -4.58
CA THR A 93 9.25 -17.09 -3.19
C THR A 93 8.81 -18.51 -2.88
N GLY A 94 8.08 -19.18 -3.79
CA GLY A 94 7.71 -20.59 -3.61
C GLY A 94 8.93 -21.51 -3.49
N LEU A 95 9.96 -21.30 -4.32
CA LEU A 95 11.22 -22.03 -4.22
C LEU A 95 11.98 -21.71 -2.92
N LYS A 96 11.88 -20.49 -2.39
CA LYS A 96 12.48 -20.12 -1.11
C LYS A 96 11.76 -20.81 0.06
N VAL A 97 10.44 -20.74 0.10
CA VAL A 97 9.60 -21.31 1.17
C VAL A 97 9.72 -22.83 1.22
N THR A 98 9.86 -23.49 0.07
CA THR A 98 10.06 -24.96 0.00
C THR A 98 11.49 -25.41 0.30
N GLY A 99 12.40 -24.51 0.73
CA GLY A 99 13.80 -24.80 1.02
C GLY A 99 14.65 -25.10 -0.22
N LYS A 100 14.06 -25.12 -1.42
CA LYS A 100 14.77 -25.45 -2.67
C LYS A 100 15.84 -24.40 -3.01
N LEU A 101 15.70 -23.15 -2.58
CA LEU A 101 16.72 -22.12 -2.74
C LEU A 101 17.83 -22.13 -1.68
N GLU A 102 17.74 -22.98 -0.65
CA GLU A 102 18.74 -23.09 0.41
C GLU A 102 19.78 -24.19 0.14
N ALA A 103 19.49 -25.10 -0.80
CA ALA A 103 20.30 -26.27 -1.14
C ALA A 103 21.59 -25.96 -1.95
N GLY A 104 22.34 -24.91 -1.59
CA GLY A 104 23.68 -24.64 -2.12
C GLY A 104 23.99 -23.17 -2.39
N ARG A 105 25.30 -22.84 -2.42
CA ARG A 105 25.84 -21.46 -2.52
C ARG A 105 25.31 -20.64 -3.71
N LYS A 106 25.03 -21.29 -4.85
CA LYS A 106 24.46 -20.63 -6.04
C LYS A 106 22.99 -20.23 -5.85
N ARG A 107 22.21 -21.02 -5.12
CA ARG A 107 20.77 -20.79 -4.92
C ARG A 107 20.49 -19.71 -3.88
N GLY A 108 21.35 -19.61 -2.85
CA GLY A 108 21.35 -18.46 -1.94
C GLY A 108 21.59 -17.13 -2.65
N LYS A 109 22.48 -17.09 -3.65
CA LYS A 109 22.72 -15.88 -4.47
C LYS A 109 21.50 -15.44 -5.27
N ILE A 110 20.66 -16.37 -5.74
CA ILE A 110 19.41 -16.06 -6.45
C ILE A 110 18.46 -15.30 -5.52
N TRP A 111 18.29 -15.77 -4.29
CA TRP A 111 17.45 -15.08 -3.30
C TRP A 111 17.99 -13.68 -2.96
N THR A 112 19.29 -13.56 -2.75
CA THR A 112 19.92 -12.25 -2.50
C THR A 112 19.75 -11.30 -3.68
N ALA A 113 19.95 -11.77 -4.91
CA ALA A 113 19.78 -10.97 -6.12
C ALA A 113 18.32 -10.53 -6.30
N TRP A 114 17.36 -11.43 -6.06
CA TRP A 114 15.93 -11.12 -6.07
C TRP A 114 15.58 -10.03 -5.05
N HIS A 115 16.05 -10.16 -3.82
CA HIS A 115 15.81 -9.18 -2.76
C HIS A 115 16.42 -7.81 -3.09
N GLN A 116 17.63 -7.79 -3.67
CA GLN A 116 18.28 -6.55 -4.12
C GLN A 116 17.53 -5.90 -5.30
N ALA A 117 17.08 -6.70 -6.27
CA ALA A 117 16.31 -6.22 -7.41
C ALA A 117 14.97 -5.62 -6.97
N LEU A 118 14.24 -6.29 -6.07
CA LEU A 118 13.01 -5.73 -5.49
C LEU A 118 13.26 -4.41 -4.77
N GLY A 119 14.32 -4.32 -3.96
CA GLY A 119 14.71 -3.07 -3.30
C GLY A 119 14.95 -1.94 -4.30
N LEU A 120 15.66 -2.22 -5.39
CA LEU A 120 15.95 -1.24 -6.44
C LEU A 120 14.68 -0.78 -7.16
N ILE A 121 13.81 -1.73 -7.50
CA ILE A 121 12.50 -1.47 -8.11
C ILE A 121 11.65 -0.61 -7.17
N GLY A 122 11.61 -0.94 -5.88
CA GLY A 122 10.89 -0.14 -4.88
C GLY A 122 11.38 1.30 -4.85
N VAL A 123 12.69 1.52 -4.73
CA VAL A 123 13.30 2.86 -4.69
C VAL A 123 13.00 3.66 -5.95
N ALA A 124 13.00 3.02 -7.13
CA ALA A 124 12.65 3.69 -8.38
C ALA A 124 11.15 4.02 -8.46
N LEU A 125 10.28 3.11 -8.01
CA LEU A 125 8.84 3.27 -8.18
C LEU A 125 8.21 4.26 -7.21
N LEU A 126 8.76 4.43 -6.01
CA LEU A 126 8.21 5.39 -5.05
C LEU A 126 8.15 6.83 -5.60
N PRO A 127 9.26 7.46 -6.06
CA PRO A 127 9.19 8.79 -6.64
C PRO A 127 8.40 8.83 -7.95
N GLN A 128 8.38 7.74 -8.70
CA GLN A 128 7.53 7.63 -9.89
C GLN A 128 6.05 7.64 -9.56
N ALA A 129 5.63 6.94 -8.51
CA ALA A 129 4.25 6.92 -8.04
C ALA A 129 3.84 8.31 -7.53
N ILE A 130 4.74 8.98 -6.80
CA ILE A 130 4.56 10.37 -6.36
C ILE A 130 4.32 11.28 -7.56
N TRP A 131 5.22 11.25 -8.54
CA TRP A 131 5.09 12.05 -9.75
C TRP A 131 3.78 11.77 -10.50
N ALA A 132 3.48 10.50 -10.76
CA ALA A 132 2.29 10.08 -11.52
C ALA A 132 0.96 10.38 -10.81
N THR A 133 0.99 10.69 -9.51
CA THR A 133 -0.21 11.08 -8.76
C THR A 133 -0.51 12.56 -8.89
N PHE A 134 0.52 13.41 -8.94
CA PHE A 134 0.35 14.87 -8.93
C PHE A 134 0.60 15.53 -10.29
N SER A 135 1.11 14.78 -11.27
CA SER A 135 1.43 15.29 -12.60
C SER A 135 0.71 14.50 -13.68
N SER A 136 0.18 15.21 -14.69
CA SER A 136 -0.31 14.63 -15.93
C SER A 136 0.81 14.29 -16.92
N THR A 137 2.03 14.77 -16.68
CA THR A 137 3.17 14.54 -17.56
C THR A 137 3.70 13.12 -17.40
N ILE A 138 3.61 12.34 -18.48
CA ILE A 138 4.16 10.99 -18.54
C ILE A 138 5.67 11.07 -18.75
N THR A 139 6.45 10.72 -17.72
CA THR A 139 7.90 10.64 -17.81
C THR A 139 8.44 9.55 -16.87
N PRO A 140 9.45 8.77 -17.28
CA PRO A 140 10.13 7.82 -16.40
C PRO A 140 11.23 8.48 -15.56
N LEU A 141 11.47 9.79 -15.71
CA LEU A 141 12.61 10.48 -15.12
C LEU A 141 12.73 10.30 -13.58
N PRO A 142 11.67 10.42 -12.78
CA PRO A 142 11.74 10.17 -11.33
C PRO A 142 12.23 8.74 -11.02
N ALA A 143 11.70 7.74 -11.73
CA ALA A 143 12.15 6.35 -11.60
C ALA A 143 13.61 6.17 -12.00
N CYS A 144 14.02 6.75 -13.13
CA CYS A 144 15.37 6.63 -13.65
C CYS A 144 16.40 7.23 -12.70
N ILE A 145 16.14 8.43 -12.16
CA ILE A 145 17.04 9.10 -11.21
C ILE A 145 17.18 8.24 -9.95
N ALA A 146 16.07 7.87 -9.31
CA ALA A 146 16.12 7.11 -8.06
C ALA A 146 16.69 5.71 -8.24
N GLY A 147 16.36 5.04 -9.36
CA GLY A 147 16.94 3.76 -9.74
C GLY A 147 18.46 3.86 -9.98
N ALA A 148 18.93 4.89 -10.69
CA ALA A 148 20.36 5.11 -10.89
C ALA A 148 21.09 5.36 -9.56
N THR A 149 20.50 6.16 -8.66
CA THR A 149 21.05 6.39 -7.32
C THR A 149 21.12 5.10 -6.50
N GLY A 150 20.06 4.29 -6.50
CA GLY A 150 20.05 3.00 -5.81
C GLY A 150 21.07 2.01 -6.37
N ALA A 151 21.22 1.97 -7.70
CA ALA A 151 22.21 1.12 -8.36
C ALA A 151 23.65 1.57 -8.04
N ALA A 152 23.90 2.88 -8.04
CA ALA A 152 25.19 3.45 -7.66
C ALA A 152 25.53 3.13 -6.19
N PHE A 153 24.57 3.27 -5.28
CA PHE A 153 24.74 2.88 -3.88
C PHE A 153 25.15 1.41 -3.75
N LEU A 154 24.43 0.50 -4.42
CA LEU A 154 24.74 -0.92 -4.40
C LEU A 154 26.09 -1.26 -5.05
N ALA A 155 26.51 -0.52 -6.07
CA ALA A 155 27.82 -0.71 -6.69
C ALA A 155 28.94 -0.29 -5.73
N LEU A 156 28.80 0.86 -5.06
CA LEU A 156 29.75 1.37 -4.06
C LEU A 156 29.84 0.47 -2.82
N ASP A 157 28.71 -0.10 -2.39
CA ASP A 157 28.69 -1.05 -1.27
C ASP A 157 29.50 -2.31 -1.62
N ARG A 158 29.28 -2.87 -2.83
CA ARG A 158 29.99 -4.06 -3.30
C ARG A 158 31.47 -3.83 -3.55
N SER A 159 31.87 -2.61 -3.96
CA SER A 159 33.27 -2.26 -4.15
C SER A 159 33.98 -1.87 -2.84
N GLY A 160 33.27 -1.85 -1.71
CA GLY A 160 33.83 -1.46 -0.40
C GLY A 160 34.10 0.03 -0.27
N GLN A 161 33.67 0.84 -1.24
CA GLN A 161 33.91 2.28 -1.31
C GLN A 161 32.91 3.10 -0.48
N LEU A 162 31.84 2.49 0.01
CA LEU A 162 30.93 3.18 0.93
C LEU A 162 31.61 3.51 2.27
N PRO A 163 31.38 4.72 2.81
CA PRO A 163 31.79 5.08 4.16
C PRO A 163 31.26 4.07 5.19
N PRO A 164 31.98 3.79 6.29
CA PRO A 164 31.53 2.83 7.32
C PRO A 164 30.12 3.11 7.84
N ALA A 165 29.76 4.39 7.97
CA ALA A 165 28.43 4.82 8.42
C ALA A 165 27.30 4.43 7.44
N MET A 166 27.58 4.19 6.16
CA MET A 166 26.56 3.91 5.14
C MET A 166 26.41 2.41 4.81
N ARG A 167 27.39 1.60 5.20
CA ARG A 167 27.41 0.16 4.88
C ARG A 167 26.22 -0.55 5.53
N GLY A 168 25.58 -1.43 4.79
CA GLY A 168 24.46 -2.25 5.29
C GLY A 168 23.10 -1.54 5.38
N HIS A 169 23.00 -0.22 5.19
CA HIS A 169 21.71 0.48 5.19
C HIS A 169 20.74 0.01 4.11
N TRP A 170 21.25 -0.55 3.01
CA TRP A 170 20.39 -1.13 1.96
C TRP A 170 19.43 -2.20 2.50
N ALA A 171 19.80 -2.89 3.58
CA ALA A 171 18.96 -3.95 4.16
C ALA A 171 17.61 -3.42 4.68
N SER A 172 17.52 -2.16 5.11
CA SER A 172 16.28 -1.56 5.62
C SER A 172 15.47 -0.85 4.53
N VAL A 173 16.07 -0.53 3.38
CA VAL A 173 15.43 0.22 2.29
C VAL A 173 14.14 -0.44 1.80
N PRO A 174 14.09 -1.76 1.49
CA PRO A 174 12.85 -2.41 1.04
C PRO A 174 11.68 -2.25 2.02
N GLY A 175 11.95 -2.32 3.32
CA GLY A 175 10.92 -2.16 4.36
C GLY A 175 10.38 -0.73 4.40
N TRP A 176 11.26 0.27 4.39
CA TRP A 176 10.85 1.68 4.33
C TRP A 176 10.10 2.02 3.06
N THR A 177 10.59 1.56 1.91
CA THR A 177 9.93 1.79 0.63
C THR A 177 8.55 1.14 0.59
N ALA A 178 8.40 -0.09 1.13
CA ALA A 178 7.11 -0.73 1.23
C ALA A 178 6.13 0.09 2.07
N THR A 179 6.55 0.56 3.25
CA THR A 179 5.74 1.43 4.12
C THR A 179 5.28 2.69 3.38
N LEU A 180 6.19 3.37 2.71
CA LEU A 180 5.88 4.59 1.97
C LEU A 180 4.91 4.31 0.82
N LEU A 181 5.10 3.22 0.07
CA LEU A 181 4.19 2.80 -1.00
C LEU A 181 2.78 2.46 -0.47
N PHE A 182 2.67 1.82 0.70
CA PHE A 182 1.38 1.56 1.34
C PHE A 182 0.69 2.84 1.81
N MET A 183 1.44 3.78 2.39
CA MET A 183 0.90 5.11 2.72
C MET A 183 0.47 5.85 1.46
N PHE A 184 1.16 5.65 0.35
CA PHE A 184 0.90 6.37 -0.88
C PHE A 184 -0.32 5.85 -1.64
N GLN A 185 -0.67 4.57 -1.54
CA GLN A 185 -1.87 4.01 -2.20
C GLN A 185 -3.16 4.81 -1.93
N PRO A 186 -3.58 5.03 -0.67
CA PRO A 186 -4.84 5.71 -0.40
C PRO A 186 -4.78 7.21 -0.76
N LEU A 187 -3.58 7.80 -0.79
CA LEU A 187 -3.38 9.18 -1.26
C LEU A 187 -3.59 9.27 -2.78
N ALA A 188 -2.97 8.40 -3.56
CA ALA A 188 -3.13 8.37 -5.02
C ALA A 188 -4.59 8.18 -5.44
N GLN A 189 -5.33 7.35 -4.69
CA GLN A 189 -6.77 7.20 -4.90
C GLN A 189 -7.54 8.46 -4.51
N ALA A 190 -7.25 9.09 -3.37
CA ALA A 190 -7.90 10.32 -2.96
C ALA A 190 -7.70 11.46 -3.98
N VAL A 191 -6.47 11.65 -4.46
CA VAL A 191 -6.16 12.64 -5.51
C VAL A 191 -6.97 12.35 -6.78
N SER A 192 -6.97 11.09 -7.24
CA SER A 192 -7.79 10.67 -8.39
C SER A 192 -9.27 11.01 -8.21
N ASN A 193 -9.82 10.81 -7.01
CA ASN A 193 -11.24 11.07 -6.76
C ASN A 193 -11.60 12.55 -6.84
N PHE A 194 -10.71 13.42 -6.36
CA PHE A 194 -10.93 14.87 -6.37
C PHE A 194 -10.56 15.52 -7.70
N SER A 195 -9.70 14.89 -8.51
CA SER A 195 -9.37 15.35 -9.87
C SER A 195 -10.42 14.98 -10.91
N GLY A 196 -11.23 13.94 -10.69
CA GLY A 196 -12.30 13.53 -11.61
C GLY A 196 -13.46 12.87 -10.88
N THR A 197 -14.62 13.53 -10.86
CA THR A 197 -15.80 13.10 -10.09
C THR A 197 -16.82 12.27 -10.90
N ALA A 198 -16.62 12.16 -12.22
CA ALA A 198 -17.62 11.63 -13.13
C ALA A 198 -17.88 10.11 -13.00
N ASP A 199 -16.93 9.33 -12.49
CA ASP A 199 -17.00 7.86 -12.52
C ASP A 199 -16.83 7.21 -11.12
N LEU A 200 -16.97 7.99 -10.03
CA LEU A 200 -16.74 7.50 -8.66
C LEU A 200 -17.64 6.32 -8.24
N ALA A 201 -18.73 6.06 -8.99
CA ALA A 201 -19.52 4.84 -8.86
C ALA A 201 -18.68 3.55 -8.97
N GLY A 202 -17.49 3.57 -9.58
CA GLY A 202 -16.59 2.42 -9.59
C GLY A 202 -16.01 2.04 -8.24
N LEU A 203 -15.92 2.97 -7.29
CA LEU A 203 -15.29 2.73 -5.99
C LEU A 203 -16.19 1.90 -5.08
N SER A 204 -15.66 0.82 -4.53
CA SER A 204 -16.38 -0.01 -3.57
C SER A 204 -16.37 0.64 -2.19
N VAL A 205 -17.51 1.21 -1.79
CA VAL A 205 -17.74 1.74 -0.44
C VAL A 205 -17.41 0.70 0.63
N GLY A 206 -17.75 -0.58 0.40
CA GLY A 206 -17.40 -1.68 1.30
C GLY A 206 -15.88 -1.84 1.47
N SER A 207 -15.10 -1.75 0.40
CA SER A 207 -13.63 -1.76 0.50
C SER A 207 -13.09 -0.56 1.27
N LEU A 208 -13.67 0.63 1.06
CA LEU A 208 -13.26 1.84 1.78
C LEU A 208 -13.58 1.76 3.27
N LEU A 209 -14.79 1.31 3.64
CA LEU A 209 -15.17 1.14 5.04
C LEU A 209 -14.29 0.10 5.73
N LEU A 210 -14.06 -1.06 5.11
CA LEU A 210 -13.17 -2.09 5.66
C LEU A 210 -11.73 -1.60 5.82
N ALA A 211 -11.21 -0.84 4.85
CA ALA A 211 -9.87 -0.28 4.94
C ALA A 211 -9.76 0.78 6.05
N MET A 212 -10.75 1.67 6.17
CA MET A 212 -10.79 2.67 7.23
C MET A 212 -10.89 2.02 8.62
N THR A 213 -11.81 1.06 8.80
CA THR A 213 -11.99 0.33 10.06
C THR A 213 -10.76 -0.50 10.39
N GLY A 214 -10.21 -1.25 9.42
CA GLY A 214 -9.03 -2.08 9.62
C GLY A 214 -7.82 -1.26 10.11
N ASN A 215 -7.56 -0.11 9.48
CA ASN A 215 -6.51 0.80 9.93
C ASN A 215 -6.84 1.43 11.30
N GLY A 216 -8.09 1.83 11.53
CA GLY A 216 -8.50 2.46 12.79
C GLY A 216 -8.38 1.50 13.98
N LEU A 217 -8.71 0.23 13.80
CA LEU A 217 -8.58 -0.82 14.82
C LEU A 217 -7.11 -1.09 15.21
N MET A 218 -6.14 -0.67 14.40
CA MET A 218 -4.72 -0.81 14.71
C MET A 218 -4.17 0.34 15.57
N VAL A 219 -4.87 1.47 15.67
CA VAL A 219 -4.43 2.65 16.45
C VAL A 219 -4.24 2.35 17.94
N PRO A 220 -5.18 1.66 18.65
CA PRO A 220 -4.99 1.32 20.06
C PRO A 220 -3.75 0.47 20.30
N ARG A 221 -3.52 -0.53 19.44
CA ARG A 221 -2.34 -1.40 19.53
C ARG A 221 -1.05 -0.60 19.36
N ALA A 222 -1.01 0.30 18.38
CA ALA A 222 0.16 1.14 18.15
C ALA A 222 0.48 2.04 19.36
N LEU A 223 -0.54 2.63 19.98
CA LEU A 223 -0.38 3.43 21.19
C LEU A 223 0.10 2.60 22.37
N ALA A 224 -0.49 1.43 22.59
CA ALA A 224 -0.10 0.51 23.68
C ALA A 224 1.35 0.04 23.54
N MET A 225 1.80 -0.27 22.33
CA MET A 225 3.17 -0.71 22.05
C MET A 225 4.17 0.43 21.95
N ARG A 226 3.71 1.70 22.01
CA ARG A 226 4.55 2.90 21.82
C ARG A 226 5.29 2.90 20.48
N ASP A 227 4.65 2.36 19.44
CA ASP A 227 5.22 2.25 18.10
C ASP A 227 4.77 3.45 17.24
N ALA A 228 5.66 4.44 17.08
CA ALA A 228 5.38 5.65 16.32
C ALA A 228 5.18 5.39 14.82
N VAL A 229 5.86 4.39 14.25
CA VAL A 229 5.73 4.04 12.83
C VAL A 229 4.36 3.42 12.59
N TRP A 230 3.97 2.47 13.45
CA TRP A 230 2.65 1.82 13.36
C TRP A 230 1.52 2.81 13.60
N LEU A 231 1.69 3.74 14.56
CA LEU A 231 0.71 4.78 14.85
C LEU A 231 0.51 5.71 13.66
N THR A 232 1.61 6.15 13.05
CA THR A 232 1.59 7.02 11.86
C THR A 232 0.88 6.32 10.71
N GLY A 233 1.29 5.08 10.38
CA GLY A 233 0.70 4.33 9.26
C GLY A 233 -0.79 4.05 9.46
N SER A 234 -1.20 3.63 10.66
CA SER A 234 -2.60 3.31 10.98
C SER A 234 -3.49 4.55 10.96
N THR A 235 -3.01 5.66 11.54
CA THR A 235 -3.74 6.95 11.52
C THR A 235 -3.84 7.47 10.10
N TRP A 236 -2.75 7.45 9.35
CA TRP A 236 -2.70 7.86 7.95
C TRP A 236 -3.67 7.06 7.09
N GLY A 237 -3.61 5.73 7.13
CA GLY A 237 -4.52 4.86 6.36
C GLY A 237 -5.99 5.09 6.72
N THR A 238 -6.29 5.32 7.99
CA THR A 238 -7.65 5.63 8.45
C THR A 238 -8.15 6.94 7.86
N LEU A 239 -7.39 8.02 8.03
CA LEU A 239 -7.80 9.36 7.60
C LEU A 239 -7.87 9.50 6.08
N LEU A 240 -6.89 8.94 5.34
CA LEU A 240 -6.92 9.03 3.88
C LEU A 240 -8.04 8.17 3.27
N THR A 241 -8.43 7.08 3.92
CA THR A 241 -9.61 6.32 3.49
C THR A 241 -10.91 7.05 3.82
N TRP A 242 -10.98 7.72 4.97
CA TRP A 242 -12.08 8.65 5.27
C TRP A 242 -12.17 9.78 4.22
N THR A 243 -11.03 10.33 3.79
CA THR A 243 -10.97 11.34 2.72
C THR A 243 -11.50 10.81 1.38
N GLN A 244 -11.29 9.53 1.07
CA GLN A 244 -11.92 8.89 -0.10
C GLN A 244 -13.45 8.76 0.07
N LEU A 245 -13.95 8.45 1.27
CA LEU A 245 -15.40 8.48 1.54
C LEU A 245 -15.96 9.91 1.44
N LEU A 246 -15.21 10.91 1.89
CA LEU A 246 -15.57 12.32 1.75
C LEU A 246 -15.74 12.68 0.26
N SER A 247 -14.83 12.22 -0.60
CA SER A 247 -14.94 12.47 -2.05
C SER A 247 -16.24 11.92 -2.66
N LEU A 248 -16.71 10.75 -2.19
CA LEU A 248 -17.98 10.17 -2.60
C LEU A 248 -19.18 10.92 -2.02
N PHE A 249 -19.04 11.45 -0.81
CA PHE A 249 -20.09 12.26 -0.18
C PHE A 249 -20.28 13.60 -0.88
N VAL A 250 -19.21 14.34 -1.18
CA VAL A 250 -19.29 15.67 -1.79
C VAL A 250 -19.59 15.64 -3.29
N SER A 251 -19.45 14.47 -3.93
CA SER A 251 -19.70 14.28 -5.36
C SER A 251 -21.09 13.74 -5.66
N PHE A 252 -21.58 14.06 -6.85
CA PHE A 252 -22.90 13.68 -7.32
C PHE A 252 -22.81 12.76 -8.55
N THR A 253 -23.73 11.80 -8.58
CA THR A 253 -24.05 10.98 -9.75
C THR A 253 -24.55 11.86 -10.90
N PRO A 254 -24.46 11.38 -12.16
CA PRO A 254 -25.03 12.09 -13.31
C PRO A 254 -26.54 12.40 -13.17
N SER A 255 -27.27 11.61 -12.39
CA SER A 255 -28.70 11.80 -12.10
C SER A 255 -28.97 12.78 -10.94
N GLY A 256 -27.95 13.43 -10.37
CA GLY A 256 -28.09 14.41 -9.30
C GLY A 256 -28.18 13.85 -7.88
N GLY A 257 -28.19 12.52 -7.70
CA GLY A 257 -28.04 11.88 -6.39
C GLY A 257 -26.59 11.87 -5.90
N ARG A 258 -26.33 11.62 -4.61
CA ARG A 258 -24.95 11.48 -4.08
C ARG A 258 -24.41 10.06 -4.29
N TYR A 259 -23.09 9.92 -4.49
CA TYR A 259 -22.46 8.58 -4.53
C TYR A 259 -22.42 7.92 -3.15
N PHE A 260 -22.35 8.71 -2.08
CA PHE A 260 -22.43 8.22 -0.70
C PHE A 260 -23.49 8.99 0.09
N PRO A 261 -24.50 8.31 0.68
CA PRO A 261 -25.58 8.99 1.40
C PRO A 261 -25.06 9.80 2.59
N GLY A 262 -25.56 11.03 2.74
CA GLY A 262 -25.06 11.97 3.73
C GLY A 262 -25.21 11.52 5.18
N TRP A 263 -26.31 10.84 5.51
CA TRP A 263 -26.51 10.29 6.86
C TRP A 263 -25.52 9.17 7.18
N ILE A 264 -25.19 8.31 6.21
CA ILE A 264 -24.18 7.25 6.41
C ILE A 264 -22.81 7.90 6.61
N PHE A 265 -22.46 8.90 5.81
CA PHE A 265 -21.21 9.64 5.97
C PHE A 265 -21.11 10.32 7.35
N ALA A 266 -22.20 10.96 7.81
CA ALA A 266 -22.26 11.58 9.12
C ALA A 266 -22.07 10.56 10.25
N VAL A 267 -22.83 9.46 10.25
CA VAL A 267 -22.68 8.37 11.23
C VAL A 267 -21.27 7.81 11.22
N THR A 268 -20.72 7.51 10.04
CA THR A 268 -19.35 6.99 9.89
C THR A 268 -18.32 7.96 10.48
N SER A 269 -18.47 9.26 10.23
CA SER A 269 -17.55 10.30 10.72
C SER A 269 -17.66 10.49 12.23
N ILE A 270 -18.87 10.50 12.78
CA ILE A 270 -19.11 10.60 14.24
C ILE A 270 -18.53 9.38 14.96
N LEU A 271 -18.78 8.18 14.44
CA LEU A 271 -18.24 6.94 15.01
C LEU A 271 -16.72 6.93 14.97
N LEU A 272 -16.11 7.32 13.84
CA LEU A 272 -14.65 7.41 13.73
C LEU A 272 -14.07 8.42 14.72
N ALA A 273 -14.61 9.63 14.76
CA ALA A 273 -14.13 10.68 15.66
C ALA A 273 -14.29 10.28 17.14
N GLY A 274 -15.46 9.75 17.50
CA GLY A 274 -15.74 9.26 18.85
C GLY A 274 -14.82 8.11 19.26
N TYR A 275 -14.60 7.14 18.36
CA TYR A 275 -13.67 6.04 18.59
C TYR A 275 -12.23 6.52 18.82
N LEU A 276 -11.71 7.40 17.96
CA LEU A 276 -10.37 7.96 18.11
C LEU A 276 -10.24 8.80 19.40
N ALA A 277 -11.26 9.58 19.76
CA ALA A 277 -11.29 10.35 20.99
C ALA A 277 -11.25 9.46 22.24
N VAL A 278 -12.05 8.39 22.27
CA VAL A 278 -12.05 7.41 23.38
C VAL A 278 -10.67 6.76 23.52
N ILE A 279 -10.03 6.40 22.41
CA ILE A 279 -8.69 5.80 22.44
C ILE A 279 -7.66 6.78 22.98
N ALA A 280 -7.65 8.02 22.47
CA ALA A 280 -6.73 9.04 22.92
C ALA A 280 -6.91 9.33 24.42
N PHE A 281 -8.16 9.41 24.89
CA PHE A 281 -8.47 9.58 26.31
C PHE A 281 -7.95 8.42 27.16
N LYS A 282 -8.24 7.17 26.76
CA LYS A 282 -7.77 5.97 27.48
C LYS A 282 -6.26 5.86 27.51
N ASP A 283 -5.58 6.19 26.41
CA ASP A 283 -4.11 6.22 26.39
C ASP A 283 -3.54 7.30 27.31
N ALA A 284 -4.17 8.48 27.36
CA ALA A 284 -3.77 9.55 28.25
C ALA A 284 -3.98 9.19 29.74
N GLU A 285 -5.09 8.52 30.07
CA GLU A 285 -5.36 8.02 31.42
C GLU A 285 -4.31 6.98 31.85
N ALA A 286 -3.97 6.04 30.97
CA ALA A 286 -2.93 5.04 31.22
C ALA A 286 -1.52 5.63 31.39
N ARG A 287 -1.28 6.88 30.93
CA ARG A 287 -0.01 7.60 31.10
C ARG A 287 0.07 8.37 32.40
N ARG A 288 -1.03 8.54 33.15
CA ARG A 288 -0.99 9.27 34.42
C ARG A 288 -0.13 8.48 35.40
N PRO A 289 0.93 9.08 35.99
CA PRO A 289 1.69 8.41 37.03
C PRO A 289 0.73 8.10 38.18
N SER A 290 0.75 6.86 38.67
CA SER A 290 0.07 6.53 39.92
C SER A 290 0.66 7.45 40.99
N MET A 291 -0.13 8.41 41.48
CA MET A 291 0.17 9.07 42.74
C MET A 291 0.07 7.99 43.82
N THR A 292 1.15 7.26 44.03
CA THR A 292 1.36 6.51 45.25
C THR A 292 1.30 7.51 46.37
N THR A 293 0.18 7.46 47.09
CA THR A 293 0.03 7.87 48.48
C THR A 293 1.28 7.48 49.26
N SER A 294 2.20 8.42 49.47
CA SER A 294 3.13 8.33 50.59
C SER A 294 2.36 8.81 51.82
N SER A 295 1.91 7.85 52.61
CA SER A 295 1.45 8.07 53.98
C SER A 295 2.55 8.76 54.79
N LEU A 296 2.23 9.91 55.36
CA LEU A 296 2.72 10.38 56.65
C LEU A 296 1.50 10.74 57.49
#